data_AF-A0A3L8PJP5-F1
#
_entry.id   AF-A0A3L8PJP5-F1
#
_cell.length_a   1.000
_cell.length_b   1.000
_cell.length_c   1.000
_cell.angle_alpha   90.00
_cell.angle_beta   90.00
_cell.angle_gamma   90.00
#
_symmetry.space_group_name_H-M   'P 1'
#
loop_
_entity.id
_entity.type
_entity.pdbx_description
1 polymer ?
#
loop_
_entity_poly.entity_id
_entity_poly.type
_entity_poly.pdbx_seq_one_letter_code
_entity_poly.pdbx_strand_id
1 'polypeptide(L)'
;MLGGMDYLPGDNAELRKSRGAFFTPPAIADHLTGWAIRDDPLAMVLDPTCGDGAFLMAAGQQLKALGRQTSDLDSQVFGIDLHEASLREAERLLAEKALSARLIASDFFLVPTPDQLGSPFEYVDAVVGNPPFVRYQQHSGASRQSSVTAALRQGVRLNGLASSWAASLAHAAGFLKPDGRLAMVLPAELLTVGYAEPIRRWLKERFERVNLVLFERLQFNDALADVVLLLAEGRGGCDAFSLWHVESAEDLAQVRPYMQRNVTPPESGKWTDILIPNTARGLYREITSSHFTTLSDYGTSTLGSVTGGNSFFAMSEATRLEYGLEEPQLVRISPPGTRHLRGSAFTIQQWRALRDSGERVWLFRPDASDETEARVAYTTHGESIGVDQAYKCKIRTPWWRPPLAPIPDLFFTYMSHNYPRLIANTAKAGFLNSMHGVTLKDSVPREAAAALPFMCLNSVTMLGAEVNGRSYGGGILKMEPREAASLPLPGPEVMESAWEQLKPLKPQLDRQLRNGSWTEVSKRVDAAVLGAACGLGQAEIAQLLSAARDLRRRRLRRAE
;
A
#
# COMPACT_ATOMS: atom_id res chain seq x y z
N MET A 1 2.58 -17.88 34.35
CA MET A 1 3.27 -18.97 33.62
C MET A 1 2.54 -19.14 32.30
N LEU A 2 3.09 -18.52 31.25
CA LEU A 2 2.53 -18.57 29.89
C LEU A 2 2.99 -19.89 29.26
N GLY A 3 2.04 -20.75 28.90
CA GLY A 3 2.33 -22.00 28.21
C GLY A 3 3.00 -21.72 26.87
N GLY A 4 4.16 -22.34 26.63
CA GLY A 4 4.80 -22.35 25.32
C GLY A 4 3.86 -23.01 24.32
N MET A 5 3.65 -22.35 23.19
CA MET A 5 2.90 -22.90 22.07
C MET A 5 3.75 -23.98 21.40
N ASP A 6 3.27 -25.23 21.39
CA ASP A 6 3.92 -26.32 20.68
C ASP A 6 3.62 -26.20 19.18
N TYR A 7 4.69 -26.10 18.38
CA TYR A 7 4.63 -26.16 16.91
C TYR A 7 4.39 -27.60 16.46
N LEU A 8 3.64 -27.82 15.37
CA LEU A 8 3.51 -29.15 14.76
C LEU A 8 4.90 -29.67 14.36
N PRO A 9 5.24 -30.95 14.62
CA PRO A 9 6.53 -31.52 14.22
C PRO A 9 6.75 -31.39 12.70
N GLY A 10 7.76 -30.61 12.30
CA GLY A 10 8.12 -30.38 10.89
C GLY A 10 7.47 -29.15 10.23
N ASP A 11 6.63 -28.38 10.93
CA ASP A 11 5.97 -27.20 10.41
C ASP A 11 6.66 -25.90 10.88
N ASN A 12 7.63 -25.42 10.10
CA ASN A 12 8.37 -24.21 10.42
C ASN A 12 7.71 -22.93 9.85
N ALA A 13 8.14 -21.77 10.35
CA ALA A 13 7.59 -20.48 9.93
C ALA A 13 7.72 -20.21 8.41
N GLU A 14 8.74 -20.76 7.74
CA GLU A 14 8.92 -20.63 6.29
C GLU A 14 7.89 -21.44 5.49
N LEU A 15 7.57 -22.66 5.94
CA LEU A 15 6.53 -23.52 5.34
C LEU A 15 5.13 -22.94 5.54
N ARG A 16 4.86 -22.30 6.68
CA ARG A 16 3.61 -21.57 6.91
C ARG A 16 3.50 -20.33 6.03
N LYS A 17 4.58 -19.56 5.94
CA LYS A 17 4.67 -18.36 5.10
C LYS A 17 4.55 -18.67 3.61
N SER A 18 5.10 -19.79 3.14
CA SER A 18 4.99 -20.21 1.74
C SER A 18 3.57 -20.61 1.34
N ARG A 19 2.77 -21.09 2.30
CA ARG A 19 1.34 -21.42 2.12
C ARG A 19 0.40 -20.25 2.44
N GLY A 20 0.93 -19.16 3.00
CA GLY A 20 0.12 -18.00 3.41
C GLY A 20 -0.77 -18.26 4.62
N ALA A 21 -0.47 -19.29 5.43
CA ALA A 21 -1.22 -19.64 6.63
C ALA A 21 -0.76 -18.77 7.82
N PHE A 22 -1.66 -17.95 8.35
CA PHE A 22 -1.42 -17.13 9.53
C PHE A 22 -2.37 -17.55 10.64
N PHE A 23 -1.83 -17.70 11.86
CA PHE A 23 -2.64 -18.05 13.02
C PHE A 23 -3.57 -16.89 13.37
N THR A 24 -4.88 -17.15 13.39
CA THR A 24 -5.89 -16.15 13.76
C THR A 24 -6.01 -16.08 15.28
N PRO A 25 -5.80 -14.90 15.91
CA PRO A 25 -6.03 -14.73 17.34
C PRO A 25 -7.46 -15.12 17.75
N PRO A 26 -7.65 -15.83 18.88
CA PRO A 26 -8.97 -16.26 19.34
C PRO A 26 -10.00 -15.12 19.43
N ALA A 27 -9.59 -13.94 19.93
CA ALA A 27 -10.48 -12.77 20.02
C ALA A 27 -11.06 -12.33 18.67
N ILE A 28 -10.28 -12.47 17.57
CA ILE A 28 -10.76 -12.18 16.22
C ILE A 28 -11.72 -13.27 15.74
N ALA A 29 -11.37 -14.54 15.93
CA ALA A 29 -12.22 -15.67 15.55
C ALA A 29 -13.57 -15.63 16.26
N ASP A 30 -13.57 -15.43 17.57
CA ASP A 30 -14.77 -15.33 18.41
C ASP A 30 -15.67 -14.17 17.99
N HIS A 31 -15.08 -12.99 17.72
CA HIS A 31 -15.84 -11.81 17.30
C HIS A 31 -16.51 -12.01 15.93
N LEU A 32 -15.75 -12.47 14.94
CA LEU A 32 -16.27 -12.69 13.58
C LEU A 32 -17.36 -13.76 13.57
N THR A 33 -17.12 -14.87 14.27
CA THR A 33 -18.07 -15.98 14.35
C THR A 33 -19.31 -15.62 15.14
N GLY A 34 -19.17 -14.91 16.26
CA GLY A 34 -20.30 -14.41 17.04
C GLY A 34 -21.18 -13.45 16.23
N TRP A 35 -20.58 -12.53 15.46
CA TRP A 35 -21.33 -11.65 14.56
C TRP A 35 -22.03 -12.41 13.43
N ALA A 36 -21.36 -13.44 12.88
CA ALA A 36 -21.87 -14.21 11.76
C ALA A 36 -22.99 -15.19 12.17
N ILE A 37 -22.91 -15.83 13.34
CA ILE A 37 -23.94 -16.76 13.85
C ILE A 37 -25.08 -15.98 14.52
N ARG A 38 -24.75 -14.94 15.32
CA ARG A 38 -25.70 -14.21 16.19
C ARG A 38 -26.34 -15.14 17.21
N ASP A 39 -27.65 -15.01 17.39
CA ASP A 39 -28.48 -15.79 18.30
C ASP A 39 -29.21 -16.94 17.57
N ASP A 40 -28.71 -17.37 16.40
CA ASP A 40 -29.32 -18.43 15.60
C ASP A 40 -28.68 -19.80 15.92
N PRO A 41 -29.34 -20.66 16.70
CA PRO A 41 -28.81 -21.98 17.04
C PRO A 41 -28.79 -22.93 15.83
N LEU A 42 -29.51 -22.63 14.75
CA LEU A 42 -29.62 -23.48 13.56
C LEU A 42 -28.68 -23.06 12.43
N ALA A 43 -27.88 -22.01 12.62
CA ALA A 43 -26.99 -21.50 11.60
C ALA A 43 -26.03 -22.59 11.08
N MET A 44 -25.97 -22.73 9.75
CA MET A 44 -24.93 -23.49 9.07
C MET A 44 -23.73 -22.58 8.80
N VAL A 45 -22.54 -23.04 9.16
CA VAL A 45 -21.30 -22.25 9.19
C VAL A 45 -20.21 -22.96 8.41
N LEU A 46 -19.58 -22.26 7.47
CA LEU A 46 -18.44 -22.76 6.70
C LEU A 46 -17.18 -21.92 6.96
N ASP A 47 -16.06 -22.58 7.24
CA ASP A 47 -14.72 -22.02 7.05
C ASP A 47 -14.05 -22.66 5.82
N PRO A 48 -13.87 -21.91 4.71
CA PRO A 48 -13.41 -22.45 3.45
C PRO A 48 -11.90 -22.71 3.37
N THR A 49 -11.13 -22.24 4.36
CA THR A 49 -9.67 -22.41 4.46
C THR A 49 -9.28 -22.52 5.93
N CYS A 50 -9.79 -23.57 6.58
CA CYS A 50 -9.92 -23.62 8.03
C CYS A 50 -8.63 -23.84 8.82
N GLY A 51 -7.54 -24.28 8.16
CA GLY A 51 -6.26 -24.58 8.80
C GLY A 51 -6.46 -25.49 10.02
N ASP A 52 -5.91 -25.07 11.16
CA ASP A 52 -5.99 -25.81 12.42
C ASP A 52 -7.33 -25.57 13.18
N GLY A 53 -8.33 -24.94 12.54
CA GLY A 53 -9.72 -24.93 13.01
C GLY A 53 -10.11 -23.79 13.95
N ALA A 54 -9.39 -22.65 13.97
CA ALA A 54 -9.68 -21.54 14.89
C ALA A 54 -11.13 -21.03 14.81
N PHE A 55 -11.67 -20.83 13.61
CA PHE A 55 -13.06 -20.41 13.43
C PHE A 55 -14.07 -21.54 13.68
N LEU A 56 -13.70 -22.79 13.38
CA LEU A 56 -14.55 -23.96 13.67
C LEU A 56 -14.75 -24.12 15.19
N MET A 57 -13.68 -23.92 15.96
CA MET A 57 -13.70 -23.89 17.42
C MET A 57 -14.63 -22.80 17.95
N ALA A 58 -14.48 -21.56 17.45
CA ALA A 58 -15.35 -20.44 17.82
C ALA A 58 -16.83 -20.72 17.47
N ALA A 59 -17.09 -21.32 16.30
CA ALA A 59 -18.45 -21.64 15.85
C ALA A 59 -19.09 -22.70 16.73
N GLY A 60 -18.37 -23.79 17.00
CA GLY A 60 -18.85 -24.85 17.89
C GLY A 60 -19.13 -24.34 19.30
N GLN A 61 -18.28 -23.47 19.84
CA GLN A 61 -18.49 -22.86 21.17
C GLN A 61 -19.72 -21.95 21.18
N GLN A 62 -19.91 -21.12 20.16
CA GLN A 62 -21.07 -20.24 20.04
C GLN A 62 -22.38 -21.04 19.93
N LEU A 63 -22.43 -22.04 19.05
CA LEU A 63 -23.62 -22.89 18.88
C LEU A 63 -23.94 -23.68 20.16
N LYS A 64 -22.92 -24.18 20.87
CA LYS A 64 -23.07 -24.81 22.18
C LYS A 64 -23.64 -23.86 23.22
N ALA A 65 -23.18 -22.61 23.24
CA ALA A 65 -23.72 -21.57 24.12
C ALA A 65 -25.20 -21.23 23.80
N LEU A 66 -25.61 -21.38 22.54
CA LEU A 66 -27.01 -21.28 22.10
C LEU A 66 -27.84 -22.55 22.34
N GLY A 67 -27.28 -23.56 23.03
CA GLY A 67 -27.99 -24.77 23.46
C GLY A 67 -27.93 -25.94 22.48
N ARG A 68 -27.09 -25.90 21.44
CA ARG A 68 -26.89 -27.04 20.54
C ARG A 68 -26.09 -28.15 21.22
N GLN A 69 -26.53 -29.39 21.01
CA GLN A 69 -25.76 -30.54 21.45
C GLN A 69 -24.53 -30.71 20.57
N THR A 70 -23.43 -31.07 21.20
CA THR A 70 -22.13 -31.16 20.53
C THR A 70 -22.06 -32.31 19.52
N SER A 71 -22.93 -33.31 19.66
CA SER A 71 -23.09 -34.41 18.70
C SER A 71 -23.61 -33.97 17.33
N ASP A 72 -24.31 -32.84 17.25
CA ASP A 72 -25.01 -32.40 16.04
C ASP A 72 -24.18 -31.40 15.22
N LEU A 73 -23.03 -30.96 15.74
CA LEU A 73 -22.28 -29.85 15.17
C LEU A 73 -21.61 -30.21 13.83
N ASP A 74 -21.35 -31.48 13.55
CA ASP A 74 -20.82 -31.94 12.26
C ASP A 74 -21.81 -31.72 11.08
N SER A 75 -23.10 -31.57 11.38
CA SER A 75 -24.14 -31.21 10.42
C SER A 75 -24.30 -29.69 10.22
N GLN A 76 -23.66 -28.87 11.07
CA GLN A 76 -23.79 -27.41 11.06
C GLN A 76 -22.47 -26.68 10.79
N VAL A 77 -21.34 -27.26 11.19
CA VAL A 77 -20.02 -26.63 11.13
C VAL A 77 -19.15 -27.38 10.13
N PHE A 78 -18.72 -26.68 9.09
CA PHE A 78 -17.98 -27.24 7.97
C PHE A 78 -16.62 -26.56 7.83
N GLY A 79 -15.57 -27.35 7.63
CA GLY A 79 -14.20 -26.88 7.39
C GLY A 79 -13.63 -27.46 6.11
N ILE A 80 -13.00 -26.63 5.29
CA ILE A 80 -12.26 -27.07 4.10
C ILE A 80 -10.81 -26.63 4.27
N ASP A 81 -9.86 -27.52 3.99
CA ASP A 81 -8.45 -27.13 3.84
C ASP A 81 -7.73 -28.06 2.87
N LEU A 82 -6.71 -27.55 2.19
CA LEU A 82 -5.86 -28.36 1.32
C LEU A 82 -4.90 -29.25 2.13
N HIS A 83 -4.54 -28.84 3.36
CA HIS A 83 -3.53 -29.47 4.18
C HIS A 83 -4.13 -30.46 5.18
N GLU A 84 -4.09 -31.75 4.85
CA GLU A 84 -4.65 -32.81 5.70
C GLU A 84 -4.10 -32.83 7.13
N ALA A 85 -2.83 -32.47 7.34
CA ALA A 85 -2.27 -32.48 8.70
C ALA A 85 -2.87 -31.36 9.57
N SER A 86 -3.22 -30.22 8.98
CA SER A 86 -3.95 -29.15 9.68
C SER A 86 -5.38 -29.58 10.00
N LEU A 87 -6.04 -30.30 9.08
CA LEU A 87 -7.36 -30.89 9.36
C LEU A 87 -7.34 -31.90 10.50
N ARG A 88 -6.32 -32.78 10.55
CA ARG A 88 -6.14 -33.73 11.66
C ARG A 88 -5.93 -33.00 12.99
N GLU A 89 -5.19 -31.90 12.99
CA GLU A 89 -5.00 -31.08 14.19
C GLU A 89 -6.29 -30.35 14.59
N ALA A 90 -7.05 -29.82 13.63
CA ALA A 90 -8.36 -29.22 13.88
C ALA A 90 -9.33 -30.22 14.51
N GLU A 91 -9.39 -31.45 13.99
CA GLU A 91 -10.20 -32.54 14.54
C GLU A 91 -9.80 -32.87 15.99
N ARG A 92 -8.49 -32.96 16.26
CA ARG A 92 -7.95 -33.19 17.61
C ARG A 92 -8.36 -32.09 18.59
N LEU A 93 -8.18 -30.82 18.20
CA LEU A 93 -8.51 -29.65 19.03
C LEU A 93 -10.01 -29.52 19.30
N LEU A 94 -10.86 -29.80 18.29
CA LEU A 94 -12.31 -29.84 18.44
C LEU A 94 -12.72 -30.93 19.44
N ALA A 95 -12.17 -32.14 19.30
CA ALA A 95 -12.47 -33.26 20.18
C ALA A 95 -12.08 -32.98 21.65
N GLU A 96 -10.95 -32.31 21.91
CA GLU A 96 -10.53 -31.90 23.26
C GLU A 96 -11.54 -30.98 23.97
N LYS A 97 -12.34 -30.23 23.21
CA LYS A 97 -13.42 -29.37 23.75
C LYS A 97 -14.80 -30.01 23.68
N ALA A 98 -14.87 -31.29 23.31
CA ALA A 98 -16.10 -31.99 23.00
C ALA A 98 -16.93 -31.22 21.96
N LEU A 99 -16.30 -30.81 20.85
CA LEU A 99 -16.93 -30.21 19.68
C LEU A 99 -16.69 -31.12 18.47
N SER A 100 -17.47 -30.95 17.41
CA SER A 100 -17.29 -31.65 16.13
C SER A 100 -17.55 -30.70 14.96
N ALA A 101 -16.97 -31.03 13.81
CA ALA A 101 -17.16 -30.33 12.53
C ALA A 101 -16.94 -31.33 11.39
N ARG A 102 -17.59 -31.11 10.24
CA ARG A 102 -17.34 -31.88 9.02
C ARG A 102 -16.17 -31.26 8.25
N LEU A 103 -15.06 -31.99 8.18
CA LEU A 103 -13.82 -31.56 7.53
C LEU A 103 -13.67 -32.16 6.13
N ILE A 104 -13.24 -31.36 5.15
CA ILE A 104 -13.02 -31.78 3.76
C ILE A 104 -11.60 -31.40 3.33
N ALA A 105 -10.81 -32.40 2.97
CA ALA A 105 -9.48 -32.22 2.39
C ALA A 105 -9.59 -31.93 0.88
N SER A 106 -9.51 -30.65 0.49
CA SER A 106 -9.61 -30.24 -0.92
C SER A 106 -8.99 -28.86 -1.16
N ASP A 107 -8.54 -28.62 -2.39
CA ASP A 107 -8.40 -27.24 -2.89
C ASP A 107 -9.79 -26.60 -2.93
N PHE A 108 -9.98 -25.53 -2.17
CA PHE A 108 -11.26 -24.84 -2.05
C PHE A 108 -11.80 -24.35 -3.39
N PHE A 109 -10.92 -23.94 -4.33
CA PHE A 109 -11.35 -23.49 -5.66
C PHE A 109 -11.90 -24.60 -6.55
N LEU A 110 -11.67 -25.86 -6.18
CA LEU A 110 -12.21 -27.04 -6.88
C LEU A 110 -13.53 -27.53 -6.27
N VAL A 111 -13.88 -27.06 -5.07
CA VAL A 111 -15.14 -27.42 -4.40
C VAL A 111 -16.31 -26.73 -5.11
N PRO A 112 -17.30 -27.48 -5.63
CA PRO A 112 -18.45 -26.88 -6.30
C PRO A 112 -19.35 -26.14 -5.32
N THR A 113 -19.78 -24.93 -5.70
CA THR A 113 -20.81 -24.16 -4.96
C THR A 113 -22.18 -24.84 -5.06
N PRO A 114 -23.14 -24.56 -4.14
CA PRO A 114 -24.43 -25.26 -4.09
C PRO A 114 -25.28 -25.19 -5.36
N ASP A 115 -25.08 -24.20 -6.24
CA ASP A 115 -25.71 -24.10 -7.56
C ASP A 115 -25.12 -25.06 -8.61
N GLN A 116 -23.99 -25.70 -8.31
CA GLN A 116 -23.28 -26.58 -9.22
C GLN A 116 -23.61 -28.05 -8.98
N LEU A 117 -23.66 -28.82 -10.08
CA LEU A 117 -23.88 -30.25 -10.01
C LEU A 117 -22.76 -30.93 -9.21
N GLY A 118 -23.13 -31.78 -8.24
CA GLY A 118 -22.19 -32.51 -7.41
C GLY A 118 -21.63 -31.73 -6.23
N SER A 119 -22.22 -30.57 -5.87
CA SER A 119 -21.84 -29.87 -4.64
C SER A 119 -22.05 -30.76 -3.40
N PRO A 120 -21.06 -30.84 -2.49
CA PRO A 120 -21.23 -31.54 -1.22
C PRO A 120 -21.96 -30.70 -0.17
N PHE A 121 -22.39 -29.48 -0.52
CA PHE A 121 -22.96 -28.49 0.37
C PHE A 121 -24.33 -28.00 -0.10
N GLU A 122 -25.21 -27.74 0.87
CA GLU A 122 -26.31 -26.80 0.68
C GLU A 122 -25.83 -25.37 0.97
N TYR A 123 -26.66 -24.38 0.64
CA TYR A 123 -26.37 -22.99 0.97
C TYR A 123 -26.29 -22.80 2.50
N VAL A 124 -25.23 -22.14 2.97
CA VAL A 124 -24.98 -21.90 4.40
C VAL A 124 -25.42 -20.49 4.84
N ASP A 125 -25.65 -20.32 6.15
CA ASP A 125 -26.07 -19.05 6.76
C ASP A 125 -24.89 -18.11 7.00
N ALA A 126 -23.72 -18.67 7.26
CA ALA A 126 -22.50 -17.94 7.57
C ALA A 126 -21.28 -18.56 6.90
N VAL A 127 -20.42 -17.71 6.35
CA VAL A 127 -19.07 -18.08 5.96
C VAL A 127 -18.09 -17.21 6.75
N VAL A 128 -17.21 -17.86 7.51
CA VAL A 128 -16.18 -17.25 8.34
C VAL A 128 -14.81 -17.67 7.85
N GLY A 129 -13.74 -16.93 8.15
CA GLY A 129 -12.39 -17.45 7.88
C GLY A 129 -11.29 -16.41 7.72
N ASN A 130 -10.08 -16.93 7.52
CA ASN A 130 -8.88 -16.15 7.20
C ASN A 130 -8.23 -16.74 5.93
N PRO A 131 -8.66 -16.31 4.73
CA PRO A 131 -8.14 -16.86 3.47
C PRO A 131 -6.63 -16.62 3.32
N PRO A 132 -5.90 -17.48 2.58
CA PRO A 132 -4.46 -17.37 2.44
C PRO A 132 -4.04 -16.14 1.62
N PHE A 133 -2.97 -15.45 2.04
CA PHE A 133 -2.46 -14.21 1.38
C PHE A 133 -1.29 -14.49 0.41
N VAL A 134 -1.47 -15.44 -0.51
CA VAL A 134 -0.41 -15.83 -1.46
C VAL A 134 -0.30 -14.80 -2.58
N ARG A 135 0.91 -14.27 -2.80
CA ARG A 135 1.17 -13.27 -3.86
C ARG A 135 1.14 -13.92 -5.24
N TYR A 136 0.78 -13.14 -6.26
CA TYR A 136 0.66 -13.60 -7.65
C TYR A 136 1.92 -14.25 -8.25
N GLN A 137 3.10 -13.98 -7.68
CA GLN A 137 4.38 -14.58 -8.12
C GLN A 137 4.51 -16.04 -7.69
N GLN A 138 3.82 -16.44 -6.63
CA GLN A 138 3.80 -17.80 -6.07
C GLN A 138 2.54 -18.56 -6.48
N HIS A 139 1.47 -17.84 -6.84
CA HIS A 139 0.23 -18.40 -7.39
C HIS A 139 0.30 -18.51 -8.93
N SER A 140 0.68 -19.69 -9.43
CA SER A 140 0.87 -19.92 -10.87
C SER A 140 0.27 -21.25 -11.34
N GLY A 141 0.17 -21.44 -12.66
CA GLY A 141 -0.35 -22.67 -13.25
C GLY A 141 -1.83 -22.94 -12.99
N ALA A 142 -2.19 -24.21 -12.80
CA ALA A 142 -3.57 -24.69 -12.72
C ALA A 142 -4.36 -24.11 -11.55
N SER A 143 -3.76 -23.99 -10.36
CA SER A 143 -4.43 -23.44 -9.17
C SER A 143 -4.88 -21.98 -9.39
N ARG A 144 -4.09 -21.21 -10.14
CA ARG A 144 -4.48 -19.85 -10.54
C ARG A 144 -5.63 -19.81 -11.54
N GLN A 145 -5.66 -20.73 -12.48
CA GLN A 145 -6.78 -20.84 -13.41
C GLN A 145 -8.07 -21.16 -12.65
N SER A 146 -8.03 -22.13 -11.73
CA SER A 146 -9.16 -22.47 -10.86
C SER A 146 -9.64 -21.27 -10.04
N SER A 147 -8.73 -20.52 -9.40
CA SER A 147 -9.12 -19.36 -8.59
C SER A 147 -9.78 -18.24 -9.42
N VAL A 148 -9.25 -17.97 -10.62
CA VAL A 148 -9.84 -16.96 -11.52
C VAL A 148 -11.20 -17.41 -12.03
N THR A 149 -11.35 -18.69 -12.39
CA THR A 149 -12.63 -19.27 -12.81
C THR A 149 -13.66 -19.23 -11.68
N ALA A 150 -13.28 -19.58 -10.46
CA ALA A 150 -14.12 -19.52 -9.27
C ALA A 150 -14.63 -18.09 -9.01
N ALA A 151 -13.73 -17.11 -9.02
CA ALA A 151 -14.10 -15.69 -8.86
C ALA A 151 -15.02 -15.20 -9.99
N LEU A 152 -14.74 -15.59 -11.24
CA LEU A 152 -15.51 -15.18 -12.41
C LEU A 152 -16.96 -15.69 -12.37
N ARG A 153 -17.18 -16.91 -11.87
CA ARG A 153 -18.53 -17.46 -11.66
C ARG A 153 -19.36 -16.62 -10.70
N GLN A 154 -18.71 -15.90 -9.79
CA GLN A 154 -19.33 -14.97 -8.84
C GLN A 154 -19.39 -13.53 -9.36
N GLY A 155 -19.10 -13.32 -10.65
CA GLY A 155 -19.15 -12.01 -11.32
C GLY A 155 -17.86 -11.19 -11.20
N VAL A 156 -16.80 -11.72 -10.59
CA VAL A 156 -15.57 -10.96 -10.32
C VAL A 156 -14.48 -11.28 -11.34
N ARG A 157 -14.09 -10.28 -12.14
CA ARG A 157 -12.96 -10.38 -13.08
C ARG A 157 -11.65 -9.96 -12.41
N LEU A 158 -10.82 -10.94 -12.03
CA LEU A 158 -9.50 -10.70 -11.44
C LEU A 158 -8.41 -10.64 -12.52
N ASN A 159 -7.45 -9.72 -12.34
CA ASN A 159 -6.27 -9.64 -13.20
C ASN A 159 -5.12 -10.48 -12.66
N GLY A 160 -4.04 -10.57 -13.43
CA GLY A 160 -2.90 -11.42 -13.11
C GLY A 160 -2.03 -11.01 -11.93
N LEU A 161 -2.34 -9.89 -11.29
CA LEU A 161 -1.65 -9.37 -10.10
C LEU A 161 -2.41 -9.71 -8.80
N ALA A 162 -3.62 -10.28 -8.90
CA ALA A 162 -4.45 -10.56 -7.75
C ALA A 162 -3.85 -11.65 -6.85
N SER A 163 -3.91 -11.42 -5.54
CA SER A 163 -3.59 -12.42 -4.52
C SER A 163 -4.76 -13.39 -4.32
N SER A 164 -4.48 -14.59 -3.82
CA SER A 164 -5.47 -15.68 -3.63
C SER A 164 -6.68 -15.26 -2.78
N TRP A 165 -6.50 -14.42 -1.76
CA TRP A 165 -7.59 -13.97 -0.88
C TRP A 165 -8.77 -13.36 -1.65
N ALA A 166 -8.50 -12.67 -2.76
CA ALA A 166 -9.52 -12.01 -3.56
C ALA A 166 -10.45 -13.04 -4.22
N ALA A 167 -9.88 -14.11 -4.77
CA ALA A 167 -10.65 -15.20 -5.34
C ALA A 167 -11.36 -16.01 -4.25
N SER A 168 -10.69 -16.29 -3.13
CA SER A 168 -11.28 -17.03 -2.00
C SER A 168 -12.51 -16.31 -1.45
N LEU A 169 -12.43 -15.00 -1.27
CA LEU A 169 -13.55 -14.18 -0.80
C LEU A 169 -14.76 -14.24 -1.74
N ALA A 170 -14.54 -14.09 -3.04
CA ALA A 170 -15.60 -14.15 -4.03
C ALA A 170 -16.24 -15.55 -4.07
N HIS A 171 -15.41 -16.61 -4.16
CA HIS A 171 -15.87 -17.99 -4.20
C HIS A 171 -16.64 -18.40 -2.93
N ALA A 172 -16.15 -17.99 -1.76
CA ALA A 172 -16.81 -18.19 -0.47
C ALA A 172 -18.24 -17.65 -0.44
N ALA A 173 -18.49 -16.48 -1.02
CA ALA A 173 -19.84 -15.94 -1.08
C ALA A 173 -20.80 -16.75 -1.97
N GLY A 174 -20.28 -17.60 -2.87
CA GLY A 174 -21.08 -18.54 -3.67
C GLY A 174 -21.71 -19.67 -2.84
N PHE A 175 -21.22 -19.91 -1.62
CA PHE A 175 -21.81 -20.89 -0.69
C PHE A 175 -22.90 -20.29 0.19
N LEU A 176 -23.04 -18.97 0.24
CA LEU A 176 -24.01 -18.29 1.11
C LEU A 176 -25.42 -18.36 0.55
N LYS A 177 -26.39 -18.54 1.45
CA LYS A 177 -27.79 -18.16 1.19
C LYS A 177 -27.85 -16.70 0.73
N PRO A 178 -28.92 -16.27 0.02
CA PRO A 178 -29.05 -14.90 -0.47
C PRO A 178 -28.81 -13.83 0.61
N ASP A 179 -29.37 -14.04 1.81
CA ASP A 179 -29.25 -13.16 2.99
C ASP A 179 -28.19 -13.64 4.00
N GLY A 180 -27.31 -14.55 3.57
CA GLY A 180 -26.22 -15.09 4.39
C GLY A 180 -25.16 -14.04 4.76
N ARG A 181 -24.34 -14.38 5.75
CA ARG A 181 -23.37 -13.49 6.39
C ARG A 181 -21.94 -13.91 6.07
N LEU A 182 -21.11 -12.96 5.64
CA LEU A 182 -19.70 -13.17 5.30
C LEU A 182 -18.83 -12.42 6.31
N ALA A 183 -17.98 -13.13 7.05
CA ALA A 183 -17.12 -12.55 8.07
C ALA A 183 -15.67 -13.02 7.93
N MET A 184 -14.77 -12.20 7.40
CA MET A 184 -13.41 -12.64 7.03
C MET A 184 -12.30 -11.72 7.51
N VAL A 185 -11.15 -12.31 7.80
CA VAL A 185 -9.86 -11.60 7.96
C VAL A 185 -9.24 -11.42 6.59
N LEU A 186 -9.09 -10.18 6.13
CA LEU A 186 -8.55 -9.86 4.81
C LEU A 186 -7.30 -8.97 4.94
N PRO A 187 -6.40 -8.94 3.96
CA PRO A 187 -5.30 -7.99 3.99
C PRO A 187 -5.83 -6.58 3.71
N ALA A 188 -5.19 -5.57 4.32
CA ALA A 188 -5.46 -4.14 4.05
C ALA A 188 -5.20 -3.73 2.59
N GLU A 189 -4.61 -4.63 1.80
CA GLU A 189 -4.60 -4.54 0.34
C GLU A 189 -6.00 -4.30 -0.24
N LEU A 190 -7.06 -4.86 0.37
CA LEU A 190 -8.45 -4.60 0.00
C LEU A 190 -8.75 -3.11 -0.20
N LEU A 191 -8.19 -2.23 0.64
CA LEU A 191 -8.43 -0.78 0.59
C LEU A 191 -7.52 -0.05 -0.40
N THR A 192 -6.30 -0.56 -0.60
CA THR A 192 -5.17 0.22 -1.11
C THR A 192 -4.70 -0.20 -2.49
N VAL A 193 -4.91 -1.46 -2.90
CA VAL A 193 -4.38 -1.97 -4.17
C VAL A 193 -5.40 -1.89 -5.31
N GLY A 194 -4.88 -1.68 -6.51
CA GLY A 194 -5.70 -1.54 -7.72
C GLY A 194 -6.40 -2.82 -8.14
N TYR A 195 -5.75 -3.99 -8.01
CA TYR A 195 -6.37 -5.27 -8.41
C TYR A 195 -7.61 -5.64 -7.59
N ALA A 196 -7.76 -5.06 -6.39
CA ALA A 196 -8.92 -5.30 -5.52
C ALA A 196 -10.12 -4.40 -5.88
N GLU A 197 -10.02 -3.54 -6.90
CA GLU A 197 -11.15 -2.72 -7.36
C GLU A 197 -12.38 -3.54 -7.79
N PRO A 198 -12.25 -4.64 -8.58
CA PRO A 198 -13.39 -5.49 -8.92
C PRO A 198 -14.04 -6.12 -7.68
N ILE A 199 -13.26 -6.47 -6.66
CA ILE A 199 -13.77 -7.00 -5.38
C ILE A 199 -14.57 -5.95 -4.62
N ARG A 200 -14.03 -4.73 -4.54
CA ARG A 200 -14.70 -3.60 -3.88
C ARG A 200 -16.04 -3.26 -4.53
N ARG A 201 -16.07 -3.23 -5.87
CA ARG A 201 -17.30 -3.05 -6.65
C ARG A 201 -18.28 -4.19 -6.39
N TRP A 202 -17.81 -5.43 -6.44
CA TRP A 202 -18.62 -6.61 -6.19
C TRP A 202 -19.22 -6.63 -4.77
N LEU A 203 -18.45 -6.28 -3.73
CA LEU A 203 -18.97 -6.14 -2.37
C LEU A 203 -20.12 -5.13 -2.30
N LYS A 204 -19.96 -3.99 -3.00
CA LYS A 204 -20.97 -2.93 -3.09
C LYS A 204 -22.25 -3.41 -3.78
N GLU A 205 -22.13 -4.24 -4.81
CA GLU A 205 -23.27 -4.74 -5.59
C GLU A 205 -23.97 -5.93 -4.92
N ARG A 206 -23.21 -6.79 -4.22
CA ARG A 206 -23.69 -8.05 -3.66
C ARG A 206 -24.39 -7.91 -2.32
N PHE A 207 -23.90 -7.04 -1.42
CA PHE A 207 -24.33 -6.99 -0.02
C PHE A 207 -25.03 -5.68 0.31
N GLU A 208 -26.12 -5.75 1.07
CA GLU A 208 -26.87 -4.58 1.56
C GLU A 208 -26.05 -3.79 2.58
N ARG A 209 -25.25 -4.49 3.39
CA ARG A 209 -24.40 -3.89 4.41
C ARG A 209 -23.03 -4.50 4.35
N VAL A 210 -22.02 -3.64 4.33
CA VAL A 210 -20.63 -4.06 4.45
C VAL A 210 -19.93 -3.20 5.50
N ASN A 211 -19.37 -3.88 6.49
CA ASN A 211 -18.60 -3.30 7.57
C ASN A 211 -17.12 -3.68 7.43
N LEU A 212 -16.25 -2.72 7.70
CA LEU A 212 -14.80 -2.92 7.73
C LEU A 212 -14.28 -2.50 9.10
N VAL A 213 -13.60 -3.41 9.79
CA VAL A 213 -12.92 -3.11 11.05
C VAL A 213 -11.43 -2.95 10.80
N LEU A 214 -10.91 -1.78 11.14
CA LEU A 214 -9.52 -1.39 10.96
C LEU A 214 -8.82 -1.33 12.31
N PHE A 215 -7.65 -1.96 12.39
CA PHE A 215 -6.81 -1.89 13.58
C PHE A 215 -5.85 -0.69 13.53
N GLU A 216 -5.53 -0.13 14.70
CA GLU A 216 -4.48 0.88 14.85
C GLU A 216 -3.10 0.27 15.08
N ARG A 217 -3.02 -0.93 15.68
CA ARG A 217 -1.78 -1.70 15.90
C ARG A 217 -1.74 -2.99 15.08
N LEU A 218 -0.56 -3.59 14.93
CA LEU A 218 -0.40 -4.94 14.38
C LEU A 218 -1.00 -5.96 15.36
N GLN A 219 -1.84 -6.88 14.86
CA GLN A 219 -2.57 -7.86 15.70
C GLN A 219 -1.97 -9.27 15.65
N PHE A 220 -1.02 -9.48 14.75
CA PHE A 220 -0.43 -10.78 14.48
C PHE A 220 1.06 -10.69 14.74
N ASN A 221 1.54 -11.33 15.80
CA ASN A 221 2.95 -11.30 16.21
C ASN A 221 3.92 -11.76 15.10
N ASP A 222 3.44 -12.57 14.15
CA ASP A 222 4.22 -13.13 13.04
C ASP A 222 3.81 -12.61 11.64
N ALA A 223 2.82 -11.72 11.52
CA ALA A 223 2.37 -11.24 10.21
C ALA A 223 3.00 -9.89 9.83
N LEU A 224 3.67 -9.88 8.68
CA LEU A 224 4.19 -8.67 8.03
C LEU A 224 3.10 -7.85 7.30
N ALA A 225 1.81 -8.21 7.44
CA ALA A 225 0.72 -7.64 6.66
C ALA A 225 -0.37 -7.03 7.56
N ASP A 226 -0.69 -5.77 7.31
CA ASP A 226 -1.87 -5.11 7.89
C ASP A 226 -3.14 -5.87 7.47
N VAL A 227 -4.04 -6.14 8.41
CA VAL A 227 -5.34 -6.79 8.15
C VAL A 227 -6.52 -5.84 8.32
N VAL A 228 -7.64 -6.22 7.73
CA VAL A 228 -8.97 -5.62 7.85
C VAL A 228 -9.96 -6.74 8.10
N LEU A 229 -10.86 -6.57 9.07
CA LEU A 229 -11.98 -7.48 9.22
C LEU A 229 -13.12 -7.02 8.31
N LEU A 230 -13.67 -7.93 7.51
CA LEU A 230 -14.84 -7.71 6.69
C LEU A 230 -16.05 -8.37 7.34
N LEU A 231 -17.16 -7.64 7.51
CA LEU A 231 -18.47 -8.20 7.88
C LEU A 231 -19.52 -7.74 6.87
N ALA A 232 -20.03 -8.65 6.04
CA ALA A 232 -20.98 -8.33 4.98
C ALA A 232 -22.26 -9.18 5.09
N GLU A 233 -23.42 -8.56 4.87
CA GLU A 233 -24.72 -9.25 4.93
C GLU A 233 -25.76 -8.64 3.98
N GLY A 234 -26.85 -9.38 3.78
CA GLY A 234 -27.99 -8.95 2.98
C GLY A 234 -27.73 -8.97 1.47
N ARG A 235 -28.65 -8.38 0.72
CA ARG A 235 -28.66 -8.35 -0.75
C ARG A 235 -29.22 -7.04 -1.28
N GLY A 236 -28.95 -6.75 -2.55
CA GLY A 236 -29.45 -5.53 -3.22
C GLY A 236 -28.44 -4.39 -3.25
N GLY A 237 -27.23 -4.63 -2.73
CA GLY A 237 -26.13 -3.68 -2.76
C GLY A 237 -26.26 -2.54 -1.75
N CYS A 238 -25.19 -1.75 -1.63
CA CYS A 238 -25.09 -0.67 -0.67
C CYS A 238 -24.45 0.58 -1.28
N ASP A 239 -24.86 1.77 -0.86
CA ASP A 239 -24.20 3.02 -1.28
C ASP A 239 -23.07 3.46 -0.34
N ALA A 240 -22.93 2.81 0.81
CA ALA A 240 -21.92 3.14 1.81
C ALA A 240 -21.45 1.89 2.57
N PHE A 241 -20.20 1.96 3.02
CA PHE A 241 -19.57 0.98 3.92
C PHE A 241 -19.53 1.54 5.33
N SER A 242 -19.71 0.69 6.33
CA SER A 242 -19.52 1.06 7.74
C SER A 242 -18.08 0.79 8.15
N LEU A 243 -17.42 1.77 8.77
CA LEU A 243 -16.05 1.63 9.26
C LEU A 243 -16.00 1.66 10.77
N TRP A 244 -15.16 0.79 11.30
CA TRP A 244 -14.90 0.64 12.71
C TRP A 244 -13.40 0.75 12.93
N HIS A 245 -13.01 1.56 13.91
CA HIS A 245 -11.61 1.69 14.32
C HIS A 245 -11.48 1.12 15.72
N VAL A 246 -10.55 0.18 15.88
CA VAL A 246 -10.21 -0.44 17.16
C VAL A 246 -8.71 -0.38 17.35
N GLU A 247 -8.23 -0.22 18.58
CA GLU A 247 -6.79 -0.19 18.82
C GLU A 247 -6.18 -1.58 18.67
N SER A 248 -6.86 -2.58 19.26
CA SER A 248 -6.42 -3.97 19.35
C SER A 248 -7.55 -4.99 19.10
N ALA A 249 -7.19 -6.27 18.98
CA ALA A 249 -8.13 -7.38 18.87
C ALA A 249 -8.97 -7.54 20.15
N GLU A 250 -8.41 -7.20 21.30
CA GLU A 250 -9.10 -7.25 22.60
C GLU A 250 -10.25 -6.22 22.67
N ASP A 251 -10.14 -5.11 21.94
CA ASP A 251 -11.16 -4.06 21.91
C ASP A 251 -12.38 -4.43 21.06
N LEU A 252 -12.32 -5.53 20.29
CA LEU A 252 -13.44 -6.00 19.45
C LEU A 252 -14.71 -6.29 20.27
N ALA A 253 -14.57 -6.74 21.51
CA ALA A 253 -15.71 -6.97 22.41
C ALA A 253 -16.43 -5.66 22.82
N GLN A 254 -15.77 -4.51 22.68
CA GLN A 254 -16.30 -3.20 23.04
C GLN A 254 -16.94 -2.46 21.85
N VAL A 255 -16.82 -3.01 20.64
CA VAL A 255 -17.43 -2.48 19.44
C VAL A 255 -18.96 -2.47 19.60
N ARG A 256 -19.59 -1.31 19.38
CA ARG A 256 -21.06 -1.12 19.50
C ARG A 256 -21.64 -0.47 18.25
N PRO A 257 -22.84 -0.87 17.76
CA PRO A 257 -23.44 -0.37 16.51
C PRO A 257 -23.36 1.16 16.25
N TYR A 258 -23.39 1.99 17.29
CA TYR A 258 -23.29 3.45 17.18
C TYR A 258 -21.86 3.99 17.00
N MET A 259 -20.83 3.16 17.15
CA MET A 259 -19.42 3.52 16.91
C MET A 259 -19.04 3.42 15.42
N GLN A 260 -19.94 2.89 14.59
CA GLN A 260 -19.71 2.73 13.15
C GLN A 260 -19.78 4.07 12.43
N ARG A 261 -18.91 4.23 11.43
CA ARG A 261 -18.89 5.40 10.55
C ARG A 261 -19.30 5.00 9.14
N ASN A 262 -20.44 5.50 8.67
CA ASN A 262 -20.84 5.32 7.28
C ASN A 262 -19.91 6.12 6.36
N VAL A 263 -19.41 5.48 5.32
CA VAL A 263 -18.56 6.10 4.31
C VAL A 263 -19.02 5.67 2.93
N THR A 264 -19.37 6.65 2.10
CA THR A 264 -19.55 6.45 0.66
C THR A 264 -18.15 6.41 0.02
N PRO A 265 -17.69 5.23 -0.45
CA PRO A 265 -16.44 5.14 -1.17
C PRO A 265 -16.56 5.82 -2.55
N PRO A 266 -15.43 6.22 -3.16
CA PRO A 266 -15.46 6.71 -4.54
C PRO A 266 -16.00 5.61 -5.50
N GLU A 267 -16.66 6.03 -6.58
CA GLU A 267 -17.25 5.13 -7.59
C GLU A 267 -16.20 4.25 -8.31
N SER A 268 -14.95 4.70 -8.34
CA SER A 268 -13.81 3.97 -8.90
C SER A 268 -12.51 4.29 -8.15
N GLY A 269 -11.49 3.45 -8.32
CA GLY A 269 -10.15 3.68 -7.74
C GLY A 269 -9.93 3.10 -6.34
N LYS A 270 -8.95 3.66 -5.63
CA LYS A 270 -8.54 3.22 -4.28
C LYS A 270 -9.51 3.77 -3.23
N TRP A 271 -9.78 3.00 -2.18
CA TRP A 271 -10.60 3.45 -1.03
C TRP A 271 -9.71 4.07 0.05
N THR A 272 -8.70 4.82 -0.34
CA THR A 272 -7.72 5.38 0.60
C THR A 272 -8.28 6.58 1.37
N ASP A 273 -9.23 7.33 0.80
CA ASP A 273 -9.91 8.46 1.45
C ASP A 273 -10.74 8.04 2.67
N ILE A 274 -11.15 6.78 2.72
CA ILE A 274 -11.80 6.16 3.88
C ILE A 274 -10.90 6.25 5.12
N LEU A 275 -9.57 6.26 4.94
CA LEU A 275 -8.62 6.38 6.04
C LEU A 275 -8.60 7.79 6.67
N ILE A 276 -9.05 8.83 5.94
CA ILE A 276 -9.12 10.20 6.46
C ILE A 276 -10.20 10.27 7.55
N PRO A 277 -9.93 10.89 8.71
CA PRO A 277 -10.95 11.13 9.74
C PRO A 277 -12.19 11.81 9.17
N ASN A 278 -13.39 11.39 9.61
CA ASN A 278 -14.65 11.88 9.05
C ASN A 278 -14.81 13.39 9.13
N THR A 279 -14.30 13.99 10.22
CA THR A 279 -14.25 15.45 10.39
C THR A 279 -13.58 16.08 9.17
N ALA A 280 -12.37 15.65 8.79
CA ALA A 280 -11.62 16.25 7.69
C ALA A 280 -12.01 15.74 6.29
N ARG A 281 -12.70 14.60 6.17
CA ARG A 281 -12.93 13.93 4.88
C ARG A 281 -13.81 14.74 3.92
N GLY A 282 -14.91 15.31 4.42
CA GLY A 282 -15.81 16.13 3.60
C GLY A 282 -15.08 17.35 3.05
N LEU A 283 -14.44 18.10 3.94
CA LEU A 283 -13.60 19.25 3.60
C LEU A 283 -12.47 18.88 2.62
N TYR A 284 -11.78 17.75 2.83
CA TYR A 284 -10.72 17.30 1.93
C TYR A 284 -11.24 17.00 0.51
N ARG A 285 -12.43 16.36 0.38
CA ARG A 285 -13.04 16.11 -0.94
C ARG A 285 -13.46 17.39 -1.62
N GLU A 286 -14.08 18.30 -0.88
CA GLU A 286 -14.53 19.59 -1.39
C GLU A 286 -13.34 20.39 -1.93
N ILE A 287 -12.34 20.67 -1.09
CA ILE A 287 -11.16 21.47 -1.46
C ILE A 287 -10.37 20.83 -2.61
N THR A 288 -10.26 19.50 -2.63
CA THR A 288 -9.52 18.83 -3.71
C THR A 288 -10.24 18.91 -5.04
N SER A 289 -11.57 18.89 -5.04
CA SER A 289 -12.39 19.00 -6.25
C SER A 289 -12.51 20.42 -6.80
N SER A 290 -12.53 21.44 -5.93
CA SER A 290 -12.79 22.83 -6.34
C SER A 290 -11.51 23.63 -6.61
N HIS A 291 -10.42 23.31 -5.91
CA HIS A 291 -9.22 24.17 -5.91
C HIS A 291 -7.91 23.44 -6.22
N PHE A 292 -7.91 22.11 -6.29
CA PHE A 292 -6.71 21.32 -6.56
C PHE A 292 -6.81 20.59 -7.89
N THR A 293 -5.62 20.22 -8.38
CA THR A 293 -5.38 19.40 -9.55
C THR A 293 -4.34 18.34 -9.17
N THR A 294 -3.89 17.52 -10.11
CA THR A 294 -2.90 16.47 -9.82
C THR A 294 -1.50 16.84 -10.31
N LEU A 295 -0.46 16.18 -9.80
CA LEU A 295 0.89 16.33 -10.35
C LEU A 295 0.94 15.98 -11.85
N SER A 296 0.15 14.99 -12.30
CA SER A 296 0.04 14.67 -13.74
C SER A 296 -0.52 15.80 -14.59
N ASP A 297 -1.29 16.72 -14.01
CA ASP A 297 -1.82 17.87 -14.74
C ASP A 297 -0.70 18.89 -15.01
N TYR A 298 0.23 19.04 -14.07
CA TYR A 298 1.43 19.87 -14.22
C TYR A 298 2.54 19.22 -15.09
N GLY A 299 2.76 17.92 -14.97
CA GLY A 299 3.92 17.30 -15.59
C GLY A 299 3.95 15.78 -15.55
N THR A 300 4.88 15.21 -16.32
CA THR A 300 5.06 13.75 -16.39
C THR A 300 6.15 13.31 -15.42
N SER A 301 5.80 12.37 -14.54
CA SER A 301 6.75 11.75 -13.59
C SER A 301 7.50 10.58 -14.25
N THR A 302 8.82 10.56 -14.11
CA THR A 302 9.70 9.54 -14.70
C THR A 302 10.69 8.98 -13.68
N LEU A 303 11.10 7.73 -13.87
CA LEU A 303 12.17 7.10 -13.08
C LEU A 303 13.53 7.63 -13.54
N GLY A 304 14.44 7.82 -12.58
CA GLY A 304 15.83 8.16 -12.90
C GLY A 304 16.60 7.00 -13.52
N SER A 305 17.79 7.31 -14.03
CA SER A 305 18.66 6.33 -14.69
C SER A 305 18.94 5.12 -13.79
N VAL A 306 18.64 3.92 -14.31
CA VAL A 306 18.92 2.65 -13.63
C VAL A 306 20.25 2.12 -14.12
N THR A 307 21.30 2.32 -13.33
CA THR A 307 22.66 1.97 -13.74
C THR A 307 22.97 0.48 -13.54
N GLY A 308 22.45 -0.13 -12.48
CA GLY A 308 22.81 -1.49 -12.06
C GLY A 308 23.99 -1.55 -11.08
N GLY A 309 24.67 -0.43 -10.84
CA GLY A 309 25.86 -0.34 -10.00
C GLY A 309 26.21 1.11 -9.69
N ASN A 310 25.37 1.81 -8.92
CA ASN A 310 25.51 3.25 -8.70
C ASN A 310 26.88 3.65 -8.10
N SER A 311 27.54 2.77 -7.34
CA SER A 311 28.88 3.00 -6.80
C SER A 311 29.98 3.09 -7.86
N PHE A 312 29.81 2.41 -9.00
CA PHE A 312 30.72 2.46 -10.14
C PHE A 312 30.33 3.56 -11.13
N PHE A 313 29.04 3.67 -11.46
CA PHE A 313 28.59 4.59 -12.50
C PHE A 313 28.53 6.05 -12.03
N ALA A 314 28.18 6.31 -10.77
CA ALA A 314 28.28 7.65 -10.21
C ALA A 314 29.68 7.83 -9.63
N MET A 315 30.37 8.93 -9.95
CA MET A 315 31.75 9.16 -9.50
C MET A 315 31.98 10.59 -9.01
N SER A 316 33.01 10.72 -8.17
CA SER A 316 33.49 11.99 -7.65
C SER A 316 34.39 12.71 -8.67
N GLU A 317 34.66 13.99 -8.44
CA GLU A 317 35.67 14.72 -9.22
C GLU A 317 37.07 14.12 -9.08
N ALA A 318 37.42 13.59 -7.89
CA ALA A 318 38.72 12.95 -7.68
C ALA A 318 38.88 11.71 -8.56
N THR A 319 37.85 10.85 -8.61
CA THR A 319 37.85 9.66 -9.48
C THR A 319 37.90 10.03 -10.96
N ARG A 320 37.18 11.09 -11.37
CA ARG A 320 37.25 11.60 -12.75
C ARG A 320 38.69 11.95 -13.13
N LEU A 321 39.39 12.69 -12.27
CA LEU A 321 40.77 13.12 -12.50
C LEU A 321 41.77 11.95 -12.43
N GLU A 322 41.58 11.02 -11.49
CA GLU A 322 42.41 9.81 -11.32
C GLU A 322 42.45 8.98 -12.61
N TYR A 323 41.30 8.79 -13.26
CA TYR A 323 41.19 8.00 -14.49
C TYR A 323 41.34 8.84 -15.77
N GLY A 324 41.62 10.15 -15.66
CA GLY A 324 41.79 11.03 -16.82
C GLY A 324 40.54 11.20 -17.67
N LEU A 325 39.34 11.08 -17.07
CA LEU A 325 38.07 11.16 -17.79
C LEU A 325 37.67 12.61 -18.10
N GLU A 326 37.26 12.86 -19.34
CA GLU A 326 36.86 14.17 -19.84
C GLU A 326 35.34 14.38 -19.75
N GLU A 327 34.89 15.64 -19.75
CA GLU A 327 33.47 15.99 -19.63
C GLU A 327 32.55 15.35 -20.70
N PRO A 328 32.94 15.18 -21.98
CA PRO A 328 32.11 14.50 -22.98
C PRO A 328 31.78 13.04 -22.61
N GLN A 329 32.59 12.44 -21.74
CA GLN A 329 32.40 11.06 -21.28
C GLN A 329 31.44 10.97 -20.09
N LEU A 330 30.94 12.10 -19.63
CA LEU A 330 30.26 12.23 -18.35
C LEU A 330 28.98 13.03 -18.48
N VAL A 331 28.05 12.77 -17.56
CA VAL A 331 26.86 13.59 -17.39
C VAL A 331 26.86 14.14 -15.98
N ARG A 332 26.66 15.46 -15.83
CA ARG A 332 26.43 16.06 -14.51
C ARG A 332 25.14 15.52 -13.92
N ILE A 333 25.21 14.99 -12.70
CA ILE A 333 24.05 14.47 -11.99
C ILE A 333 23.93 15.08 -10.59
N SER A 334 22.71 15.07 -10.05
CA SER A 334 22.51 15.09 -8.61
C SER A 334 23.09 13.80 -8.02
N PRO A 335 23.90 13.85 -6.95
CA PRO A 335 24.44 12.64 -6.32
C PRO A 335 23.34 11.62 -5.96
N PRO A 336 23.67 10.31 -5.96
CA PRO A 336 22.71 9.28 -5.56
C PRO A 336 22.17 9.53 -4.14
N GLY A 337 20.85 9.45 -3.99
CA GLY A 337 20.13 9.77 -2.77
C GLY A 337 19.52 11.17 -2.78
N THR A 338 18.95 11.59 -1.65
CA THR A 338 18.18 12.84 -1.54
C THR A 338 18.56 13.69 -0.32
N ARG A 339 19.56 13.27 0.46
CA ARG A 339 19.95 13.89 1.75
C ARG A 339 20.50 15.31 1.60
N HIS A 340 21.15 15.58 0.46
CA HIS A 340 21.69 16.89 0.10
C HIS A 340 20.61 17.88 -0.37
N LEU A 341 19.44 17.39 -0.77
CA LEU A 341 18.33 18.21 -1.26
C LEU A 341 17.53 18.78 -0.09
N ARG A 342 18.11 19.75 0.60
CA ARG A 342 17.52 20.36 1.80
C ARG A 342 16.60 21.56 1.48
N GLY A 343 16.89 22.31 0.42
CA GLY A 343 16.13 23.49 0.00
C GLY A 343 15.07 23.20 -1.08
N SER A 344 14.42 24.26 -1.56
CA SER A 344 13.39 24.24 -2.61
C SER A 344 13.96 24.08 -4.03
N ALA A 345 15.27 24.23 -4.20
CA ALA A 345 15.97 24.10 -5.48
C ALA A 345 17.32 23.40 -5.32
N PHE A 346 17.76 22.75 -6.39
CA PHE A 346 19.11 22.23 -6.62
C PHE A 346 19.81 23.10 -7.67
N THR A 347 20.74 23.95 -7.22
CA THR A 347 21.41 24.95 -8.06
C THR A 347 22.81 24.52 -8.48
N ILE A 348 23.36 25.18 -9.50
CA ILE A 348 24.73 24.90 -9.94
C ILE A 348 25.78 25.20 -8.86
N GLN A 349 25.53 26.19 -7.98
CA GLN A 349 26.43 26.46 -6.85
C GLN A 349 26.41 25.31 -5.83
N GLN A 350 25.24 24.72 -5.57
CA GLN A 350 25.13 23.53 -4.72
C GLN A 350 25.81 22.32 -5.36
N TRP A 351 25.64 22.14 -6.67
CA TRP A 351 26.34 21.08 -7.41
C TRP A 351 27.87 21.23 -7.30
N ARG A 352 28.41 22.45 -7.46
CA ARG A 352 29.84 22.74 -7.28
C ARG A 352 30.31 22.45 -5.85
N ALA A 353 29.54 22.87 -4.83
CA ALA A 353 29.88 22.56 -3.44
C ALA A 353 29.91 21.05 -3.14
N LEU A 354 29.00 20.27 -3.75
CA LEU A 354 29.00 18.80 -3.64
C LEU A 354 30.20 18.19 -4.36
N ARG A 355 30.53 18.69 -5.56
CA ARG A 355 31.74 18.29 -6.29
C ARG A 355 32.99 18.50 -5.43
N ASP A 356 33.12 19.69 -4.85
CA ASP A 356 34.30 20.10 -4.07
C ASP A 356 34.38 19.37 -2.71
N SER A 357 33.28 18.80 -2.23
CA SER A 357 33.23 17.95 -1.02
C SER A 357 33.38 16.44 -1.30
N GLY A 358 33.69 16.07 -2.56
CA GLY A 358 33.96 14.68 -2.93
C GLY A 358 32.72 13.82 -3.18
N GLU A 359 31.54 14.42 -3.29
CA GLU A 359 30.32 13.69 -3.61
C GLU A 359 30.31 13.20 -5.06
N ARG A 360 29.53 12.14 -5.32
CA ARG A 360 29.45 11.49 -6.64
C ARG A 360 28.54 12.28 -7.59
N VAL A 361 29.07 13.36 -8.15
CA VAL A 361 28.35 14.35 -8.97
C VAL A 361 28.38 14.09 -10.49
N TRP A 362 29.17 13.12 -10.93
CA TRP A 362 29.28 12.72 -12.34
C TRP A 362 28.69 11.33 -12.56
N LEU A 363 28.08 11.12 -13.72
CA LEU A 363 27.67 9.82 -14.23
C LEU A 363 28.58 9.42 -15.39
N PHE A 364 29.28 8.29 -15.26
CA PHE A 364 30.03 7.68 -16.34
C PHE A 364 29.10 7.32 -17.50
N ARG A 365 29.27 8.00 -18.63
CA ARG A 365 28.37 7.82 -19.78
C ARG A 365 29.01 8.13 -21.14
N PRO A 366 30.19 7.57 -21.46
CA PRO A 366 30.90 7.86 -22.70
C PRO A 366 30.15 7.44 -23.95
N ASP A 367 30.60 7.92 -25.11
CA ASP A 367 30.04 7.48 -26.38
C ASP A 367 30.21 5.96 -26.58
N ALA A 368 29.31 5.28 -27.30
CA ALA A 368 29.50 3.86 -27.58
C ALA A 368 30.74 3.61 -28.46
N SER A 369 31.11 4.62 -29.27
CA SER A 369 32.31 4.65 -30.11
C SER A 369 33.55 5.23 -29.42
N ASP A 370 33.47 5.59 -28.14
CA ASP A 370 34.60 6.19 -27.42
C ASP A 370 35.70 5.14 -27.21
N GLU A 371 36.83 5.31 -27.89
CA GLU A 371 37.97 4.40 -27.81
C GLU A 371 39.12 4.88 -26.90
N THR A 372 38.94 5.98 -26.16
CA THR A 372 40.00 6.60 -25.33
C THR A 372 40.58 5.67 -24.26
N GLU A 373 41.87 5.82 -23.97
CA GLU A 373 42.57 5.05 -22.92
C GLU A 373 41.90 5.20 -21.55
N ALA A 374 41.47 6.42 -21.20
CA ALA A 374 40.74 6.72 -19.96
C ALA A 374 39.45 5.89 -19.81
N ARG A 375 38.66 5.79 -20.89
CA ARG A 375 37.45 4.97 -20.93
C ARG A 375 37.79 3.49 -20.80
N VAL A 376 38.79 2.98 -21.55
CA VAL A 376 39.26 1.58 -21.44
C VAL A 376 39.61 1.27 -20.00
N ALA A 377 40.51 2.04 -19.41
CA ALA A 377 41.03 1.84 -18.06
C ALA A 377 39.89 1.79 -17.03
N TYR A 378 38.93 2.72 -17.09
CA TYR A 378 37.80 2.74 -16.16
C TYR A 378 36.86 1.54 -16.35
N THR A 379 36.60 1.12 -17.59
CA THR A 379 35.77 -0.07 -17.85
C THR A 379 36.46 -1.37 -17.42
N THR A 380 37.76 -1.51 -17.65
CA THR A 380 38.56 -2.65 -17.17
C THR A 380 38.59 -2.72 -15.65
N HIS A 381 38.66 -1.58 -14.96
CA HIS A 381 38.49 -1.53 -13.52
C HIS A 381 37.11 -2.09 -13.12
N GLY A 382 36.03 -1.64 -13.77
CA GLY A 382 34.68 -2.13 -13.52
C GLY A 382 34.52 -3.66 -13.70
N GLU A 383 35.18 -4.24 -14.70
CA GLU A 383 35.25 -5.70 -14.90
C GLU A 383 36.02 -6.40 -13.77
N SER A 384 37.14 -5.83 -13.33
CA SER A 384 37.95 -6.41 -12.23
C SER A 384 37.19 -6.51 -10.90
N ILE A 385 36.19 -5.63 -10.68
CA ILE A 385 35.32 -5.64 -9.49
C ILE A 385 33.93 -6.25 -9.77
N GLY A 386 33.73 -6.85 -10.95
CA GLY A 386 32.53 -7.61 -11.31
C GLY A 386 31.27 -6.77 -11.58
N VAL A 387 31.40 -5.49 -11.95
CA VAL A 387 30.23 -4.63 -12.26
C VAL A 387 29.52 -5.10 -13.52
N ASP A 388 30.26 -5.60 -14.51
CA ASP A 388 29.76 -6.24 -15.73
C ASP A 388 28.86 -7.45 -15.42
N GLN A 389 29.10 -8.13 -14.30
CA GLN A 389 28.34 -9.29 -13.87
C GLN A 389 27.00 -8.95 -13.20
N ALA A 390 26.74 -7.69 -12.87
CA ALA A 390 25.47 -7.26 -12.30
C ALA A 390 24.33 -7.46 -13.32
N TYR A 391 23.14 -7.86 -12.83
CA TYR A 391 22.00 -8.22 -13.70
C TYR A 391 21.69 -7.19 -14.79
N LYS A 392 21.69 -5.89 -14.46
CA LYS A 392 21.40 -4.81 -15.43
C LYS A 392 22.55 -4.56 -16.42
N CYS A 393 23.78 -4.89 -16.08
CA CYS A 393 24.94 -4.79 -16.96
C CYS A 393 24.97 -5.97 -17.94
N LYS A 394 24.67 -7.20 -17.48
CA LYS A 394 24.60 -8.42 -18.32
C LYS A 394 23.65 -8.31 -19.50
N ILE A 395 22.52 -7.64 -19.31
CA ILE A 395 21.47 -7.51 -20.34
C ILE A 395 21.61 -6.23 -21.19
N ARG A 396 22.74 -5.52 -21.08
CA ARG A 396 22.96 -4.22 -21.73
C ARG A 396 24.19 -4.29 -22.62
N THR A 397 24.07 -3.70 -23.82
CA THR A 397 25.18 -3.63 -24.78
C THR A 397 25.41 -2.17 -25.21
N PRO A 398 26.61 -1.59 -24.96
CA PRO A 398 27.67 -2.11 -24.09
C PRO A 398 27.27 -2.06 -22.61
N TRP A 399 27.80 -2.98 -21.79
CA TRP A 399 27.39 -3.17 -20.39
C TRP A 399 27.59 -1.90 -19.54
N TRP A 400 28.60 -1.10 -19.89
CA TRP A 400 29.04 0.10 -19.19
C TRP A 400 28.32 1.39 -19.62
N ARG A 401 27.30 1.33 -20.49
CA ARG A 401 26.60 2.53 -20.99
C ARG A 401 25.14 2.61 -20.49
N PRO A 402 24.88 3.03 -19.24
CA PRO A 402 23.54 3.01 -18.67
C PRO A 402 22.56 3.93 -19.44
N PRO A 403 21.25 3.63 -19.45
CA PRO A 403 20.27 4.51 -20.08
C PRO A 403 20.23 5.86 -19.35
N LEU A 404 20.06 6.94 -20.11
CA LEU A 404 19.90 8.30 -19.56
C LEU A 404 18.42 8.66 -19.45
N ALA A 405 17.99 9.01 -18.24
CA ALA A 405 16.71 9.68 -18.04
C ALA A 405 16.80 11.11 -18.59
N PRO A 406 15.69 11.66 -19.14
CA PRO A 406 15.65 13.05 -19.55
C PRO A 406 15.89 13.97 -18.35
N ILE A 407 16.59 15.09 -18.55
CA ILE A 407 16.83 16.06 -17.47
C ILE A 407 15.49 16.66 -17.06
N PRO A 408 15.06 16.51 -15.79
CA PRO A 408 13.75 16.97 -15.37
C PRO A 408 13.80 18.44 -14.93
N ASP A 409 12.64 19.10 -14.90
CA ASP A 409 12.51 20.46 -14.35
C ASP A 409 12.46 20.43 -12.82
N LEU A 410 11.85 19.40 -12.25
CA LEU A 410 11.77 19.18 -10.81
C LEU A 410 12.23 17.76 -10.47
N PHE A 411 12.88 17.61 -9.33
CA PHE A 411 13.05 16.31 -8.70
C PHE A 411 11.93 16.04 -7.69
N PHE A 412 11.54 14.78 -7.55
CA PHE A 412 10.51 14.33 -6.61
C PHE A 412 11.05 13.26 -5.64
N THR A 413 10.93 13.51 -4.33
CA THR A 413 11.40 12.57 -3.29
C THR A 413 10.38 11.46 -3.06
N TYR A 414 10.47 10.42 -3.88
CA TYR A 414 9.51 9.32 -3.89
C TYR A 414 9.49 8.48 -2.61
N MET A 415 10.60 8.43 -1.85
CA MET A 415 10.68 7.83 -0.52
C MET A 415 10.92 8.93 0.51
N SER A 416 10.01 9.08 1.47
CA SER A 416 10.01 10.18 2.42
C SER A 416 9.64 9.72 3.82
N HIS A 417 10.36 10.21 4.83
CA HIS A 417 9.99 10.00 6.24
C HIS A 417 8.88 10.96 6.68
N ASN A 418 9.00 12.23 6.27
CA ASN A 418 7.99 13.26 6.54
C ASN A 418 6.92 13.26 5.46
N TYR A 419 7.17 13.96 4.36
CA TYR A 419 6.27 14.09 3.21
C TYR A 419 7.11 14.18 1.93
N PRO A 420 6.56 13.82 0.76
CA PRO A 420 7.24 14.01 -0.51
C PRO A 420 7.56 15.49 -0.75
N ARG A 421 8.61 15.73 -1.52
CA ARG A 421 9.07 17.06 -1.91
C ARG A 421 9.18 17.16 -3.41
N LEU A 422 8.91 18.35 -3.91
CA LEU A 422 9.38 18.82 -5.20
C LEU A 422 10.60 19.74 -4.99
N ILE A 423 11.62 19.59 -5.83
CA ILE A 423 12.85 20.40 -5.79
C ILE A 423 13.15 20.88 -7.20
N ALA A 424 13.25 22.19 -7.40
CA ALA A 424 13.56 22.76 -8.71
C ALA A 424 14.99 22.39 -9.17
N ASN A 425 15.14 21.80 -10.35
CA ASN A 425 16.43 21.44 -10.93
C ASN A 425 17.00 22.59 -11.77
N THR A 426 17.40 23.68 -11.11
CA THR A 426 18.02 24.82 -11.81
C THR A 426 19.46 24.57 -12.22
N ALA A 427 20.12 23.55 -11.64
CA ALA A 427 21.41 23.05 -12.08
C ALA A 427 21.35 22.34 -13.45
N LYS A 428 20.15 21.99 -13.93
CA LYS A 428 19.94 21.14 -15.13
C LYS A 428 20.77 19.85 -15.06
N ALA A 429 20.78 19.24 -13.87
CA ALA A 429 21.51 18.00 -13.62
C ALA A 429 20.64 16.78 -13.92
N GLY A 430 21.26 15.71 -14.43
CA GLY A 430 20.64 14.39 -14.52
C GLY A 430 20.44 13.77 -13.12
N PHE A 431 19.82 12.59 -13.08
CA PHE A 431 19.48 11.93 -11.82
C PHE A 431 19.38 10.42 -11.99
N LEU A 432 19.53 9.71 -10.88
CA LEU A 432 19.45 8.25 -10.80
C LEU A 432 18.13 7.80 -10.18
N ASN A 433 17.87 6.51 -10.21
CA ASN A 433 16.68 5.87 -9.66
C ASN A 433 16.52 5.97 -8.12
N SER A 434 17.35 6.76 -7.43
CA SER A 434 17.16 7.16 -6.04
C SER A 434 16.07 8.21 -5.84
N MET A 435 15.54 8.77 -6.93
CA MET A 435 14.40 9.68 -6.93
C MET A 435 13.65 9.66 -8.27
N HIS A 436 12.57 10.43 -8.36
CA HIS A 436 11.83 10.62 -9.61
C HIS A 436 12.12 12.02 -10.17
N GLY A 437 11.93 12.16 -11.48
CA GLY A 437 12.00 13.44 -12.19
C GLY A 437 10.61 13.82 -12.70
N VAL A 438 10.29 15.10 -12.67
CA VAL A 438 9.07 15.65 -13.25
C VAL A 438 9.45 16.63 -14.35
N THR A 439 8.99 16.35 -15.56
CA THR A 439 9.06 17.27 -16.70
C THR A 439 7.74 18.00 -16.80
N LEU A 440 7.78 19.33 -16.73
CA LEU A 440 6.57 20.15 -16.79
C LEU A 440 6.04 20.22 -18.22
N LYS A 441 4.72 20.32 -18.38
CA LYS A 441 4.11 20.53 -19.69
C LYS A 441 4.26 21.98 -20.14
N ASP A 442 4.33 22.23 -21.44
CA ASP A 442 4.42 23.59 -21.98
C ASP A 442 3.20 24.47 -21.64
N SER A 443 2.06 23.85 -21.32
CA SER A 443 0.81 24.53 -20.97
C SER A 443 0.77 25.08 -19.55
N VAL A 444 1.73 24.74 -18.68
CA VAL A 444 1.71 25.20 -17.28
C VAL A 444 2.32 26.59 -17.14
N PRO A 445 1.94 27.37 -16.11
CA PRO A 445 2.55 28.66 -15.86
C PRO A 445 4.08 28.57 -15.71
N ARG A 446 4.81 29.54 -16.27
CA ARG A 446 6.28 29.58 -16.23
C ARG A 446 6.84 29.56 -14.80
N GLU A 447 6.07 30.08 -13.84
CA GLU A 447 6.49 30.14 -12.44
C GLU A 447 6.32 28.81 -11.70
N ALA A 448 5.64 27.82 -12.29
CA ALA A 448 5.37 26.52 -11.66
C ALA A 448 6.66 25.83 -11.17
N ALA A 449 7.74 25.88 -11.97
CA ALA A 449 9.03 25.30 -11.58
C ALA A 449 9.58 25.90 -10.26
N ALA A 450 9.30 27.19 -9.99
CA ALA A 450 9.73 27.86 -8.77
C ALA A 450 8.70 27.75 -7.62
N ALA A 451 7.41 27.71 -7.95
CA ALA A 451 6.30 27.71 -6.99
C ALA A 451 6.02 26.31 -6.40
N LEU A 452 5.98 25.28 -7.25
CA LEU A 452 5.59 23.92 -6.86
C LEU A 452 6.41 23.31 -5.70
N PRO A 453 7.72 23.57 -5.55
CA PRO A 453 8.48 23.18 -4.36
C PRO A 453 7.90 23.66 -3.03
N PHE A 454 7.21 24.81 -3.03
CA PHE A 454 6.51 25.34 -1.86
C PHE A 454 5.06 24.88 -1.82
N MET A 455 4.36 24.86 -2.96
CA MET A 455 2.96 24.41 -3.03
C MET A 455 2.80 22.99 -2.49
N CYS A 456 3.78 22.11 -2.68
CA CYS A 456 3.75 20.74 -2.18
C CYS A 456 3.73 20.64 -0.63
N LEU A 457 3.99 21.74 0.08
CA LEU A 457 4.14 21.80 1.53
C LEU A 457 2.89 22.31 2.26
N ASN A 458 1.70 22.13 1.66
CA ASN A 458 0.41 22.44 2.28
C ASN A 458 -0.27 21.18 2.85
N SER A 459 -1.22 21.38 3.76
CA SER A 459 -1.91 20.34 4.51
C SER A 459 -2.75 19.39 3.64
N VAL A 460 -3.34 19.87 2.54
CA VAL A 460 -4.08 19.03 1.58
C VAL A 460 -3.12 18.12 0.83
N THR A 461 -2.00 18.66 0.33
CA THR A 461 -0.99 17.86 -0.38
C THR A 461 -0.32 16.84 0.54
N MET A 462 0.01 17.21 1.77
CA MET A 462 0.56 16.31 2.78
C MET A 462 -0.42 15.18 3.14
N LEU A 463 -1.70 15.51 3.33
CA LEU A 463 -2.76 14.52 3.57
C LEU A 463 -2.92 13.58 2.36
N GLY A 464 -2.97 14.13 1.15
CA GLY A 464 -3.08 13.36 -0.09
C GLY A 464 -1.88 12.44 -0.34
N ALA A 465 -0.68 12.81 0.11
CA ALA A 465 0.49 11.94 0.06
C ALA A 465 0.33 10.71 0.96
N GLU A 466 -0.16 10.88 2.20
CA GLU A 466 -0.41 9.77 3.14
C GLU A 466 -1.56 8.86 2.66
N VAL A 467 -2.55 9.44 1.98
CA VAL A 467 -3.68 8.71 1.39
C VAL A 467 -3.23 7.88 0.18
N ASN A 468 -2.49 8.48 -0.75
CA ASN A 468 -2.17 7.84 -2.03
C ASN A 468 -0.90 6.98 -1.99
N GLY A 469 0.03 7.30 -1.10
CA GLY A 469 1.32 6.62 -0.96
C GLY A 469 1.23 5.29 -0.23
N ARG A 470 2.27 4.48 -0.40
CA ARG A 470 2.41 3.17 0.26
C ARG A 470 3.29 3.31 1.49
N SER A 471 2.89 2.65 2.57
CA SER A 471 3.75 2.45 3.73
C SER A 471 4.67 1.25 3.50
N TYR A 472 5.95 1.40 3.84
CA TYR A 472 6.92 0.31 3.94
C TYR A 472 7.50 0.27 5.36
N GLY A 473 8.07 -0.88 5.73
CA GLY A 473 8.75 -1.07 7.03
C GLY A 473 9.75 0.05 7.33
N GLY A 474 9.90 0.40 8.61
CA GLY A 474 10.65 1.59 9.04
C GLY A 474 9.87 2.90 8.88
N GLY A 475 8.58 2.82 8.55
CA GLY A 475 7.68 3.97 8.49
C GLY A 475 8.00 4.87 7.31
N ILE A 476 8.44 4.32 6.17
CA ILE A 476 8.78 5.08 4.97
C ILE A 476 7.52 5.24 4.11
N LEU A 477 7.17 6.48 3.76
CA LEU A 477 6.17 6.77 2.73
C LEU A 477 6.82 6.66 1.36
N LYS A 478 6.30 5.77 0.53
CA LYS A 478 6.80 5.54 -0.83
C LYS A 478 5.70 5.79 -1.86
N MET A 479 5.99 6.63 -2.85
CA MET A 479 5.08 6.97 -3.94
C MET A 479 5.73 6.66 -5.28
N GLU A 480 5.36 5.53 -5.88
CA GLU A 480 5.81 5.18 -7.24
C GLU A 480 5.25 6.17 -8.28
N PRO A 481 5.74 6.22 -9.53
CA PRO A 481 5.36 7.26 -10.50
C PRO A 481 3.86 7.47 -10.68
N ARG A 482 3.07 6.39 -10.67
CA ARG A 482 1.60 6.47 -10.77
C ARG A 482 0.94 7.10 -9.53
N GLU A 483 1.50 6.87 -8.35
CA GLU A 483 1.00 7.46 -7.09
C GLU A 483 1.47 8.90 -6.95
N ALA A 484 2.71 9.19 -7.35
CA ALA A 484 3.21 10.55 -7.45
C ALA A 484 2.35 11.38 -8.41
N ALA A 485 1.95 10.81 -9.55
CA ALA A 485 1.09 11.47 -10.53
C ALA A 485 -0.25 11.92 -9.94
N SER A 486 -0.85 11.13 -9.02
CA SER A 486 -2.12 11.46 -8.37
C SER A 486 -1.96 12.35 -7.12
N LEU A 487 -0.76 12.87 -6.83
CA LEU A 487 -0.55 13.76 -5.69
C LEU A 487 -1.33 15.07 -5.92
N PRO A 488 -2.24 15.46 -5.01
CA PRO A 488 -2.99 16.69 -5.16
C PRO A 488 -2.06 17.90 -4.97
N LEU A 489 -2.12 18.84 -5.90
CA LEU A 489 -1.44 20.14 -5.85
C LEU A 489 -2.46 21.25 -6.11
N PRO A 490 -2.25 22.46 -5.60
CA PRO A 490 -3.11 23.59 -5.91
C PRO A 490 -3.26 23.76 -7.43
N GLY A 491 -4.47 24.04 -7.91
CA GLY A 491 -4.72 24.36 -9.31
C GLY A 491 -3.93 25.60 -9.76
N PRO A 492 -3.73 25.82 -11.07
CA PRO A 492 -2.88 26.92 -11.57
C PRO A 492 -3.26 28.29 -11.00
N GLU A 493 -4.54 28.62 -10.92
CA GLU A 493 -5.02 29.92 -10.39
C GLU A 493 -4.70 30.09 -8.89
N VAL A 494 -4.93 29.04 -8.10
CA VAL A 494 -4.62 29.02 -6.65
C VAL A 494 -3.11 29.10 -6.44
N MET A 495 -2.34 28.37 -7.26
CA MET A 495 -0.88 28.40 -7.24
C MET A 495 -0.36 29.81 -7.53
N GLU A 496 -0.85 30.49 -8.57
CA GLU A 496 -0.44 31.86 -8.92
C GLU A 496 -0.76 32.85 -7.80
N SER A 497 -2.00 32.83 -7.28
CA SER A 497 -2.44 33.69 -6.18
C SER A 497 -1.62 33.51 -4.91
N ALA A 498 -1.38 32.25 -4.51
CA ALA A 498 -0.54 31.95 -3.34
C ALA A 498 0.93 32.31 -3.59
N TRP A 499 1.41 32.14 -4.82
CA TRP A 499 2.80 32.40 -5.17
C TRP A 499 3.15 33.88 -5.16
N GLU A 500 2.24 34.79 -5.54
CA GLU A 500 2.44 36.23 -5.40
C GLU A 500 2.79 36.64 -3.96
N GLN A 501 2.21 35.97 -2.96
CA GLN A 501 2.50 36.22 -1.54
C GLN A 501 3.81 35.56 -1.08
N LEU A 502 4.10 34.35 -1.56
CA LEU A 502 5.25 33.55 -1.10
C LEU A 502 6.56 33.88 -1.82
N LYS A 503 6.49 34.36 -3.07
CA LYS A 503 7.64 34.64 -3.93
C LYS A 503 8.62 35.67 -3.30
N PRO A 504 8.17 36.78 -2.69
CA PRO A 504 9.07 37.70 -1.98
C PRO A 504 9.78 37.05 -0.78
N LEU A 505 9.13 36.07 -0.14
CA LEU A 505 9.63 35.36 1.03
C LEU A 505 10.49 34.14 0.68
N LYS A 506 10.60 33.78 -0.61
CA LYS A 506 11.30 32.58 -1.08
C LYS A 506 12.69 32.39 -0.45
N PRO A 507 13.60 33.40 -0.39
CA PRO A 507 14.92 33.20 0.22
C PRO A 507 14.86 32.85 1.71
N GLN A 508 13.90 33.43 2.44
CA GLN A 508 13.68 33.16 3.86
C GLN A 508 13.11 31.74 4.05
N LEU A 509 12.09 31.37 3.28
CA LEU A 509 11.46 30.05 3.34
C LEU A 509 12.46 28.94 2.97
N ASP A 510 13.28 29.15 1.94
CA ASP A 510 14.32 28.19 1.55
C ASP A 510 15.36 28.00 2.67
N ARG A 511 15.76 29.08 3.36
CA ARG A 511 16.65 29.00 4.53
C ARG A 511 16.01 28.20 5.67
N GLN A 512 14.73 28.43 5.94
CA GLN A 512 13.97 27.69 6.96
C GLN A 512 13.88 26.20 6.61
N LEU A 513 13.62 25.84 5.35
CA LEU A 513 13.64 24.44 4.89
C LEU A 513 15.00 23.78 5.11
N ARG A 514 16.10 24.48 4.77
CA ARG A 514 17.47 23.96 4.97
C ARG A 514 17.80 23.72 6.44
N ASN A 515 17.24 24.53 7.33
CA ASN A 515 17.42 24.41 8.79
C ASN A 515 16.44 23.42 9.44
N GLY A 516 15.57 22.76 8.66
CA GLY A 516 14.61 21.80 9.18
C GLY A 516 13.36 22.41 9.82
N SER A 517 13.11 23.72 9.66
CA SER A 517 11.92 24.42 10.17
C SER A 517 10.67 24.17 9.31
N TRP A 518 10.41 22.90 8.99
CA TRP A 518 9.36 22.43 8.09
C TRP A 518 7.97 22.88 8.48
N THR A 519 7.65 22.79 9.77
CA THR A 519 6.32 23.14 10.28
C THR A 519 5.99 24.61 10.07
N GLU A 520 6.97 25.51 10.24
CA GLU A 520 6.76 26.94 10.05
C GLU A 520 6.61 27.31 8.59
N VAL A 521 7.37 26.65 7.70
CA VAL A 521 7.20 26.82 6.25
C VAL A 521 5.81 26.32 5.83
N SER A 522 5.40 25.15 6.30
CA SER A 522 4.09 24.58 5.97
C SER A 522 2.93 25.45 6.45
N LYS A 523 2.98 26.01 7.66
CA LYS A 523 1.98 26.97 8.15
C LYS A 523 1.86 28.21 7.25
N ARG A 524 2.99 28.75 6.78
CA ARG A 524 3.01 29.91 5.87
C ARG A 524 2.44 29.56 4.50
N VAL A 525 2.77 28.37 3.99
CA VAL A 525 2.20 27.85 2.74
C VAL A 525 0.71 27.62 2.90
N ASP A 526 0.24 27.03 3.99
CA ASP A 526 -1.18 26.83 4.27
C ASP A 526 -1.94 28.16 4.33
N ALA A 527 -1.38 29.17 4.99
CA ALA A 527 -1.99 30.49 5.06
C ALA A 527 -2.15 31.14 3.66
N ALA A 528 -1.17 30.96 2.77
CA ALA A 528 -1.23 31.50 1.41
C ALA A 528 -2.13 30.68 0.48
N VAL A 529 -1.97 29.35 0.48
CA VAL A 529 -2.68 28.41 -0.40
C VAL A 529 -4.11 28.20 0.08
N LEU A 530 -4.29 27.66 1.29
CA LEU A 530 -5.60 27.27 1.79
C LEU A 530 -6.36 28.48 2.33
N GLY A 531 -5.68 29.38 3.03
CA GLY A 531 -6.31 30.58 3.60
C GLY A 531 -6.64 31.62 2.54
N ALA A 532 -5.62 32.32 2.03
CA ALA A 532 -5.83 33.46 1.15
C ALA A 532 -6.35 33.07 -0.25
N ALA A 533 -5.86 31.98 -0.84
CA ALA A 533 -6.24 31.61 -2.20
C ALA A 533 -7.48 30.70 -2.29
N CYS A 534 -7.70 29.79 -1.33
CA CYS A 534 -8.91 28.95 -1.29
C CYS A 534 -10.01 29.46 -0.35
N GLY A 535 -9.73 30.45 0.51
CA GLY A 535 -10.73 31.05 1.40
C GLY A 535 -11.03 30.27 2.68
N LEU A 536 -10.22 29.28 3.07
CA LEU A 536 -10.47 28.48 4.27
C LEU A 536 -10.16 29.25 5.56
N GLY A 537 -10.99 29.02 6.57
CA GLY A 537 -10.76 29.50 7.92
C GLY A 537 -9.62 28.74 8.63
N GLN A 538 -9.08 29.34 9.69
CA GLN A 538 -7.99 28.73 10.47
C GLN A 538 -8.37 27.37 11.09
N ALA A 539 -9.64 27.20 11.47
CA ALA A 539 -10.13 25.93 12.03
C ALA A 539 -10.11 24.80 10.99
N GLU A 540 -10.52 25.10 9.75
CA GLU A 540 -10.55 24.15 8.63
C GLU A 540 -9.14 23.73 8.21
N ILE A 541 -8.22 24.70 8.14
CA ILE A 541 -6.79 24.43 7.89
C ILE A 541 -6.21 23.54 8.99
N ALA A 542 -6.48 23.85 10.26
CA ALA A 542 -5.99 23.07 11.39
C ALA A 542 -6.53 21.62 11.37
N GLN A 543 -7.77 21.44 10.93
CA GLN A 543 -8.42 20.15 10.78
C GLN A 543 -7.77 19.29 9.69
N LEU A 544 -7.46 19.86 8.53
CA LEU A 544 -6.70 19.17 7.46
C LEU A 544 -5.28 18.80 7.92
N LEU A 545 -4.60 19.72 8.60
CA LEU A 545 -3.26 19.49 9.15
C LEU A 545 -3.26 18.38 10.21
N SER A 546 -4.28 18.35 11.07
CA SER A 546 -4.44 17.29 12.08
C SER A 546 -4.61 15.93 11.39
N ALA A 547 -5.49 15.85 10.39
CA ALA A 547 -5.70 14.61 9.64
C ALA A 547 -4.42 14.11 8.95
N ALA A 548 -3.63 15.00 8.33
CA ALA A 548 -2.34 14.65 7.73
C ALA A 548 -1.38 14.06 8.78
N ARG A 549 -1.30 14.70 9.96
CA ARG A 549 -0.46 14.25 11.08
C ARG A 549 -0.94 12.92 11.66
N ASP A 550 -2.24 12.69 11.73
CA ASP A 550 -2.82 11.46 12.25
C ASP A 550 -2.45 10.26 11.37
N LEU A 551 -2.62 10.39 10.06
CA LEU A 551 -2.21 9.35 9.12
C LEU A 551 -0.70 9.12 9.13
N ARG A 552 0.10 10.19 9.20
CA ARG A 552 1.55 10.07 9.36
C ARG A 552 1.92 9.34 10.65
N ARG A 553 1.31 9.69 11.78
CA ARG A 553 1.54 9.02 13.07
C ARG A 553 1.19 7.54 12.99
N ARG A 554 0.06 7.20 12.36
CA ARG A 554 -0.33 5.81 12.11
C ARG A 554 0.71 5.07 11.27
N ARG A 555 1.22 5.69 10.20
CA ARG A 555 2.29 5.12 9.38
C ARG A 555 3.57 4.88 10.17
N LEU A 556 3.97 5.82 11.03
CA LEU A 556 5.18 5.72 11.85
C LEU A 556 5.05 4.65 12.95
N ARG A 557 3.89 4.57 13.63
CA ARG A 557 3.62 3.55 14.66
C ARG A 557 3.64 2.12 14.13
N ARG A 558 3.35 1.90 12.84
CA ARG A 558 3.48 0.58 12.21
C ARG A 558 4.93 0.12 12.03
N ALA A 559 5.90 1.00 12.28
CA ALA A 559 7.32 0.69 12.17
C ALA A 559 7.97 0.31 13.50
N GLU A 560 7.28 0.60 14.60
CA GLU A 560 7.62 0.23 15.98
C GLU A 560 6.99 -1.13 16.29
#